data_AF-A0A2V9G470-F1
#
_entry.id   AF-A0A2V9G470-F1
#
_cell.length_a   1.000
_cell.length_b   1.000
_cell.length_c   1.000
_cell.angle_alpha   90.00
_cell.angle_beta   90.00
_cell.angle_gamma   90.00
#
_symmetry.space_group_name_H-M   'P 1'
#
loop_
_entity.id
_entity.type
_entity.pdbx_description
1 polymer ?
#
loop_
_entity_poly.entity_id
_entity_poly.type
_entity_poly.pdbx_seq_one_letter_code
_entity_poly.pdbx_strand_id
1 'polypeptide(L)'
;MGPRTGFKKRRLLAAIGLVIECALPAFSGPRCALCHPSEVQGFLATPMGHSLGPPGRGPSGSFYHTVSGTHFSVRSSPGHMTQRMERDGLASQYSIAYSVGSGAHAVSYLIEVGNHLFESPLSYYAQFGWGISPGYENLKAPDFYRAVRPQCLFCHVGEALPIPGTLNAYRNPAFAAEAITCERCHGPTTAHLRNPVPGSIINPANLAPRARDSVCEQCHLGGEVPVPNPGKQVSVSVVARPHEPEPSHDHQPGAATRVESMCAEQRG
;
A
#
# COMPACT_ATOMS: atom_id res chain seq x y z
N MET A 1 -18.48 -18.06 80.10
CA MET A 1 -19.15 -17.89 78.79
C MET A 1 -18.73 -16.54 78.22
N GLY A 2 -18.13 -16.51 77.04
CA GLY A 2 -17.79 -15.26 76.34
C GLY A 2 -16.92 -15.55 75.12
N PRO A 3 -17.50 -15.83 73.94
CA PRO A 3 -16.72 -16.14 72.76
C PRO A 3 -16.23 -14.85 72.08
N ARG A 4 -14.94 -14.82 71.75
CA ARG A 4 -14.33 -13.81 70.87
C ARG A 4 -14.70 -14.11 69.41
N THR A 5 -15.58 -13.32 68.83
CA THR A 5 -15.69 -13.10 67.38
C THR A 5 -14.46 -12.28 66.95
N GLY A 6 -13.73 -12.54 65.86
CA GLY A 6 -14.12 -12.82 64.49
C GLY A 6 -13.49 -11.74 63.61
N PHE A 7 -12.30 -11.99 63.02
CA PHE A 7 -11.71 -11.07 62.04
C PHE A 7 -11.30 -11.87 60.79
N LYS A 8 -12.23 -12.00 59.84
CA LYS A 8 -11.96 -12.53 58.49
C LYS A 8 -11.32 -11.42 57.66
N LYS A 9 -10.03 -11.54 57.34
CA LYS A 9 -9.36 -10.69 56.34
C LYS A 9 -9.94 -11.01 54.96
N ARG A 10 -10.74 -10.10 54.41
CA ARG A 10 -11.12 -10.11 52.98
C ARG A 10 -9.91 -9.65 52.16
N ARG A 11 -9.40 -10.53 51.29
CA ARG A 11 -8.42 -10.17 50.26
C ARG A 11 -9.16 -9.48 49.12
N LEU A 12 -8.83 -8.22 48.87
CA LEU A 12 -9.32 -7.46 47.72
C LEU A 12 -8.46 -7.84 46.51
N LEU A 13 -9.05 -8.49 45.51
CA LEU A 13 -8.40 -8.72 44.21
C LEU A 13 -8.54 -7.44 43.39
N ALA A 14 -7.43 -6.75 43.13
CA ALA A 14 -7.39 -5.64 42.19
C ALA A 14 -7.34 -6.21 40.77
N ALA A 15 -8.41 -6.00 39.99
CA ALA A 15 -8.42 -6.29 38.57
C ALA A 15 -7.62 -5.19 37.85
N ILE A 16 -6.43 -5.55 37.35
CA ILE A 16 -5.65 -4.69 36.46
C ILE A 16 -6.31 -4.76 35.09
N GLY A 17 -7.05 -3.71 34.72
CA GLY A 17 -7.60 -3.55 33.38
C GLY A 17 -6.47 -3.30 32.39
N LEU A 18 -6.20 -4.28 31.54
CA LEU A 18 -5.31 -4.12 30.38
C LEU A 18 -6.06 -3.26 29.35
N VAL A 19 -5.67 -1.98 29.23
CA VAL A 19 -6.11 -1.13 28.13
C VAL A 19 -5.41 -1.63 26.86
N ILE A 20 -6.14 -2.35 26.03
CA ILE A 20 -5.68 -2.70 24.68
C ILE A 20 -5.84 -1.44 23.84
N GLU A 21 -4.74 -0.70 23.70
CA GLU A 21 -4.62 0.41 22.77
C GLU A 21 -4.56 -0.18 21.35
N CYS A 22 -5.74 -0.38 20.77
CA CYS A 22 -5.88 -0.76 19.38
C CYS A 22 -5.47 0.45 18.54
N ALA A 23 -4.21 0.49 18.11
CA ALA A 23 -3.73 1.49 17.16
C ALA A 23 -4.54 1.34 15.87
N LEU A 24 -5.52 2.22 15.68
CA LEU A 24 -6.30 2.26 14.45
C LEU A 24 -5.36 2.68 13.30
N PRO A 25 -5.40 2.00 12.15
CA PRO A 25 -4.61 2.39 10.98
C PRO A 25 -4.93 3.84 10.61
N ALA A 26 -3.89 4.61 10.33
CA ALA A 26 -4.00 6.01 9.92
C ALA A 26 -4.62 6.07 8.51
N PHE A 27 -5.95 6.06 8.45
CA PHE A 27 -6.69 6.38 7.24
C PHE A 27 -6.52 7.87 6.94
N SER A 28 -6.14 8.20 5.71
CA SER A 28 -6.03 9.58 5.19
C SER A 28 -7.26 10.05 4.41
N GLY A 29 -8.39 9.33 4.53
CA GLY A 29 -9.72 9.80 4.10
C GLY A 29 -10.58 10.63 5.09
N PRO A 30 -10.29 10.77 6.41
CA PRO A 30 -11.26 11.32 7.36
C PRO A 30 -11.65 12.77 7.06
N ARG A 31 -10.72 13.61 6.59
CA ARG A 31 -10.99 15.05 6.39
C ARG A 31 -11.80 15.31 5.12
N CYS A 32 -11.48 14.61 4.04
CA CYS A 32 -12.23 14.72 2.78
C CYS A 32 -13.67 14.22 2.96
N ALA A 33 -13.87 13.16 3.76
CA ALA A 33 -15.18 12.56 3.98
C ALA A 33 -16.18 13.49 4.71
N LEU A 34 -15.69 14.50 5.44
CA LEU A 34 -16.55 15.48 6.12
C LEU A 34 -17.38 16.32 5.14
N CYS A 35 -16.85 16.59 3.94
CA CYS A 35 -17.50 17.38 2.91
C CYS A 35 -17.88 16.56 1.66
N HIS A 36 -17.13 15.49 1.37
CA HIS A 36 -17.27 14.64 0.18
C HIS A 36 -17.47 13.15 0.55
N PRO A 37 -18.51 12.80 1.33
CA PRO A 37 -18.69 11.44 1.81
C PRO A 37 -18.93 10.44 0.67
N SER A 38 -19.67 10.82 -0.37
CA SER A 38 -19.96 9.97 -1.53
C SER A 38 -18.71 9.63 -2.33
N GLU A 39 -17.84 10.60 -2.57
CA GLU A 39 -16.63 10.48 -3.36
C GLU A 39 -15.60 9.65 -2.59
N VAL A 40 -15.47 9.88 -1.27
CA VAL A 40 -14.60 9.06 -0.43
C VAL A 40 -15.09 7.62 -0.36
N GLN A 41 -16.39 7.38 -0.17
CA GLN A 41 -16.94 6.02 -0.19
C GLN A 41 -16.73 5.34 -1.54
N GLY A 42 -16.97 6.05 -2.63
CA GLY A 42 -16.72 5.56 -3.99
C GLY A 42 -15.26 5.19 -4.20
N PHE A 43 -14.33 6.05 -3.78
CA PHE A 43 -12.89 5.79 -3.90
C PHE A 43 -12.43 4.59 -3.05
N LEU A 44 -12.90 4.49 -1.80
CA LEU A 44 -12.55 3.40 -0.90
C LEU A 44 -13.04 2.03 -1.39
N ALA A 45 -14.05 1.99 -2.27
CA ALA A 45 -14.50 0.76 -2.92
C ALA A 45 -13.67 0.37 -4.16
N THR A 46 -12.73 1.21 -4.60
CA THR A 46 -11.88 0.93 -5.75
C THR A 46 -10.65 0.10 -5.39
N PRO A 47 -10.01 -0.57 -6.36
CA PRO A 47 -8.70 -1.20 -6.17
C PRO A 47 -7.62 -0.27 -5.58
N MET A 48 -7.64 1.03 -5.93
CA MET A 48 -6.67 2.01 -5.42
C MET A 48 -6.85 2.26 -3.92
N GLY A 49 -8.11 2.33 -3.44
CA GLY A 49 -8.42 2.41 -2.01
C GLY A 49 -8.01 1.17 -1.22
N HIS A 50 -7.64 0.10 -1.92
CA HIS A 50 -7.11 -1.14 -1.36
C HIS A 50 -5.68 -1.45 -1.85
N SER A 51 -4.91 -0.46 -2.29
CA SER A 51 -3.54 -0.68 -2.82
C SER A 51 -2.54 -1.20 -1.77
N LEU A 52 -2.80 -0.93 -0.48
CA LEU A 52 -2.14 -1.50 0.68
C LEU A 52 -3.22 -1.93 1.69
N GLY A 53 -2.89 -2.80 2.62
CA GLY A 53 -3.74 -3.07 3.78
C GLY A 53 -3.12 -4.02 4.78
N PRO A 54 -3.92 -4.42 5.79
CA PRO A 54 -3.45 -5.24 6.88
C PRO A 54 -3.01 -6.62 6.41
N PRO A 55 -2.21 -7.34 7.23
CA PRO A 55 -1.87 -8.71 6.94
C PRO A 55 -3.13 -9.59 6.98
N GLY A 56 -3.21 -10.58 6.10
CA GLY A 56 -4.35 -11.51 6.06
C GLY A 56 -5.17 -11.50 4.76
N ARG A 57 -4.80 -10.71 3.75
CA ARG A 57 -5.45 -10.83 2.43
C ARG A 57 -4.96 -12.09 1.71
N GLY A 58 -5.76 -13.14 1.72
CA GLY A 58 -5.46 -14.41 1.04
C GLY A 58 -5.75 -15.62 1.92
N PRO A 59 -6.02 -16.80 1.32
CA PRO A 59 -6.39 -18.00 2.07
C PRO A 59 -5.17 -18.68 2.70
N SER A 60 -5.36 -19.50 3.73
CA SER A 60 -4.31 -20.45 4.12
C SER A 60 -4.03 -21.43 2.98
N GLY A 61 -2.80 -21.94 2.88
CA GLY A 61 -2.43 -22.84 1.78
C GLY A 61 -0.96 -23.22 1.77
N SER A 62 -0.51 -23.82 0.66
CA SER A 62 0.88 -24.17 0.43
C SER A 62 1.26 -23.98 -1.03
N PHE A 63 2.57 -23.91 -1.27
CA PHE A 63 3.16 -23.82 -2.61
C PHE A 63 4.52 -24.50 -2.62
N TYR A 64 4.83 -25.23 -3.69
CA TYR A 64 6.15 -25.85 -3.87
C TYR A 64 6.88 -25.23 -5.05
N HIS A 65 8.02 -24.59 -4.77
CA HIS A 65 8.85 -23.96 -5.79
C HIS A 65 9.90 -24.95 -6.31
N THR A 66 9.58 -25.61 -7.42
CA THR A 66 10.37 -26.70 -8.03
C THR A 66 11.82 -26.32 -8.31
N VAL A 67 12.10 -25.08 -8.73
CA VAL A 67 13.47 -24.60 -9.05
C VAL A 67 14.39 -24.62 -7.84
N SER A 68 13.86 -24.31 -6.66
CA SER A 68 14.63 -24.18 -5.41
C SER A 68 14.45 -25.36 -4.45
N GLY A 69 13.49 -26.25 -4.73
CA GLY A 69 13.05 -27.27 -3.77
C GLY A 69 12.41 -26.71 -2.49
N THR A 70 12.01 -25.44 -2.48
CA THR A 70 11.42 -24.79 -1.28
C THR A 70 9.93 -25.11 -1.18
N HIS A 71 9.50 -25.64 -0.04
CA HIS A 71 8.09 -25.77 0.31
C HIS A 71 7.64 -24.59 1.17
N PHE A 72 6.61 -23.89 0.72
CA PHE A 72 5.99 -22.79 1.43
C PHE A 72 4.67 -23.24 2.03
N SER A 73 4.37 -22.79 3.25
CA SER A 73 3.04 -22.90 3.85
C SER A 73 2.60 -21.57 4.44
N VAL A 74 1.31 -21.29 4.32
CA VAL A 74 0.68 -20.03 4.74
C VAL A 74 -0.44 -20.33 5.71
N ARG A 75 -0.42 -19.64 6.85
CA ARG A 75 -1.56 -19.57 7.78
C ARG A 75 -2.10 -18.15 7.76
N SER A 76 -3.37 -18.02 7.46
CA SER A 76 -4.07 -16.75 7.34
C SER A 76 -5.32 -16.74 8.22
N SER A 77 -5.51 -15.65 8.96
CA SER A 77 -6.71 -15.33 9.72
C SER A 77 -6.99 -13.83 9.60
N PRO A 78 -8.17 -13.34 10.01
CA PRO A 78 -8.46 -11.91 9.95
C PRO A 78 -7.38 -11.08 10.69
N GLY A 79 -6.72 -10.17 9.97
CA GLY A 79 -5.68 -9.29 10.51
C GLY A 79 -4.36 -9.98 10.85
N HIS A 80 -4.14 -11.24 10.44
CA HIS A 80 -2.89 -11.94 10.71
C HIS A 80 -2.56 -12.94 9.61
N MET A 81 -1.28 -12.99 9.20
CA MET A 81 -0.79 -13.99 8.27
C MET A 81 0.66 -14.35 8.61
N THR A 82 0.96 -15.64 8.54
CA THR A 82 2.34 -16.14 8.61
C THR A 82 2.66 -16.93 7.35
N GLN A 83 3.88 -16.76 6.86
CA GLN A 83 4.44 -17.57 5.79
C GLN A 83 5.65 -18.32 6.34
N ARG A 84 5.67 -19.64 6.14
CA ARG A 84 6.77 -20.53 6.50
C ARG A 84 7.40 -21.07 5.23
N MET A 85 8.72 -21.09 5.16
CA MET A 85 9.48 -21.78 4.12
C MET A 85 10.27 -22.94 4.72
N GLU A 86 10.41 -24.01 3.96
CA GLU A 86 11.20 -25.18 4.31
C GLU A 86 12.00 -25.64 3.10
N ARG A 87 13.32 -25.79 3.28
CA ARG A 87 14.28 -26.20 2.25
C ARG A 87 15.46 -26.88 2.92
N ASP A 88 15.89 -28.03 2.39
CA ASP A 88 17.04 -28.80 2.90
C ASP A 88 16.98 -29.13 4.41
N GLY A 89 15.77 -29.38 4.93
CA GLY A 89 15.54 -29.66 6.37
C GLY A 89 15.62 -28.43 7.28
N LEU A 90 15.89 -27.25 6.74
CA LEU A 90 15.83 -25.97 7.45
C LEU A 90 14.49 -25.30 7.22
N ALA A 91 13.98 -24.64 8.25
CA ALA A 91 12.74 -23.90 8.13
C ALA A 91 12.76 -22.56 8.86
N SER A 92 12.14 -21.57 8.24
CA SER A 92 11.94 -20.23 8.78
C SER A 92 10.47 -19.83 8.63
N GLN A 93 10.00 -18.98 9.53
CA GLN A 93 8.62 -18.49 9.54
C GLN A 93 8.62 -16.99 9.81
N TYR A 94 7.83 -16.25 9.03
CA TYR A 94 7.72 -14.81 9.12
C TYR A 94 6.27 -14.39 9.24
N SER A 95 6.01 -13.40 10.10
CA SER A 95 4.73 -12.70 10.15
C SER A 95 4.69 -11.66 9.04
N ILE A 96 3.61 -11.66 8.27
CA ILE A 96 3.34 -10.61 7.30
C ILE A 96 2.96 -9.34 8.05
N ALA A 97 3.55 -8.22 7.65
CA ALA A 97 3.24 -6.89 8.17
C ALA A 97 2.18 -6.20 7.29
N TYR A 98 2.27 -6.35 5.96
CA TYR A 98 1.39 -5.69 5.01
C TYR A 98 1.03 -6.56 3.82
N SER A 99 -0.16 -6.35 3.27
CA SER A 99 -0.59 -6.87 1.96
C SER A 99 -0.59 -5.74 0.94
N VAL A 100 0.10 -5.95 -0.18
CA VAL A 100 0.27 -5.00 -1.28
C VAL A 100 -0.57 -5.44 -2.47
N GLY A 101 -1.36 -4.52 -3.01
CA GLY A 101 -2.32 -4.76 -4.07
C GLY A 101 -3.73 -5.05 -3.56
N SER A 102 -4.71 -4.76 -4.42
CA SER A 102 -6.13 -4.92 -4.13
C SER A 102 -6.62 -6.37 -4.11
N GLY A 103 -5.82 -7.30 -4.66
CA GLY A 103 -6.21 -8.70 -4.85
C GLY A 103 -7.05 -8.97 -6.10
N ALA A 104 -7.36 -7.96 -6.93
CA ALA A 104 -8.06 -8.18 -8.21
C ALA A 104 -7.24 -9.06 -9.19
N HIS A 105 -5.91 -8.93 -9.15
CA HIS A 105 -4.99 -9.76 -9.94
C HIS A 105 -4.08 -10.57 -9.04
N ALA A 106 -3.40 -9.89 -8.11
CA ALA A 106 -2.50 -10.49 -7.15
C ALA A 106 -2.44 -9.69 -5.85
N VAL A 107 -1.99 -10.36 -4.79
CA VAL A 107 -1.55 -9.77 -3.54
C VAL A 107 -0.11 -10.20 -3.31
N SER A 108 0.78 -9.24 -3.17
CA SER A 108 2.14 -9.44 -2.66
C SER A 108 2.18 -9.10 -1.18
N TYR A 109 3.19 -9.58 -0.47
CA TYR A 109 3.25 -9.45 0.99
C TYR A 109 4.58 -8.87 1.41
N LEU A 110 4.54 -8.04 2.45
CA LEU A 110 5.73 -7.45 3.06
C LEU A 110 5.91 -7.99 4.47
N ILE A 111 7.17 -8.23 4.85
CA ILE A 111 7.54 -8.43 6.25
C ILE A 111 8.30 -7.21 6.75
N GLU A 112 8.30 -7.05 8.06
CA GLU A 112 9.10 -6.04 8.75
C GLU A 112 10.12 -6.72 9.66
N VAL A 113 11.39 -6.37 9.50
CA VAL A 113 12.49 -6.84 10.35
C VAL A 113 13.21 -5.62 10.92
N GLY A 114 13.03 -5.39 12.23
CA GLY A 114 13.44 -4.11 12.83
C GLY A 114 12.62 -2.98 12.21
N ASN A 115 13.28 -2.02 11.57
CA ASN A 115 12.66 -0.92 10.82
C ASN A 115 12.70 -1.11 9.30
N HIS A 116 13.06 -2.31 8.81
CA HIS A 116 13.26 -2.57 7.40
C HIS A 116 12.11 -3.39 6.81
N LEU A 117 11.61 -2.98 5.64
CA LEU A 117 10.58 -3.70 4.90
C LEU A 117 11.18 -4.56 3.79
N PHE A 118 10.74 -5.81 3.70
CA PHE A 118 11.17 -6.77 2.68
C PHE A 118 9.97 -7.41 1.98
N GLU A 119 10.10 -7.61 0.67
CA GLU A 119 9.10 -8.29 -0.16
C GLU A 119 9.22 -9.81 0.04
N SER A 120 8.07 -10.45 0.26
CA SER A 120 7.96 -11.90 0.31
C SER A 120 8.29 -12.56 -1.02
N PRO A 121 8.94 -13.74 -1.03
CA PRO A 121 9.08 -14.55 -2.24
C PRO A 121 7.77 -15.23 -2.68
N LEU A 122 6.69 -15.14 -1.91
CA LEU A 122 5.42 -15.81 -2.19
C LEU A 122 4.27 -14.81 -2.26
N SER A 123 3.53 -14.82 -3.37
CA SER A 123 2.33 -14.00 -3.60
C SER A 123 1.10 -14.88 -3.84
N TYR A 124 -0.08 -14.28 -3.68
CA TYR A 124 -1.36 -14.92 -4.02
C TYR A 124 -1.93 -14.30 -5.29
N TYR A 125 -2.26 -15.12 -6.27
CA TYR A 125 -2.83 -14.70 -7.54
C TYR A 125 -4.29 -15.14 -7.61
N ALA A 126 -5.19 -14.23 -7.98
CA ALA A 126 -6.62 -14.51 -7.97
C ALA A 126 -7.00 -15.68 -8.91
N GLN A 127 -6.28 -15.84 -10.03
CA GLN A 127 -6.60 -16.84 -11.04
C GLN A 127 -6.02 -18.23 -10.76
N PHE A 128 -4.85 -18.32 -10.12
CA PHE A 128 -4.12 -19.59 -9.99
C PHE A 128 -3.60 -19.88 -8.58
N GLY A 129 -3.97 -19.05 -7.59
CA GLY A 129 -3.65 -19.27 -6.19
C GLY A 129 -2.22 -18.88 -5.83
N TRP A 130 -1.62 -19.62 -4.89
CA TRP A 130 -0.27 -19.33 -4.39
C TRP A 130 0.79 -19.55 -5.48
N GLY A 131 1.70 -18.59 -5.60
CA GLY A 131 2.80 -18.64 -6.57
C GLY A 131 4.00 -17.83 -6.11
N ILE A 132 5.14 -18.06 -6.75
CA ILE A 132 6.36 -17.30 -6.48
C ILE A 132 6.17 -15.84 -6.94
N SER A 133 6.60 -14.88 -6.13
CA SER A 133 6.49 -13.46 -6.44
C SER A 133 7.39 -13.07 -7.63
N PRO A 134 7.02 -12.04 -8.41
CA PRO A 134 7.80 -11.66 -9.58
C PRO A 134 9.26 -11.31 -9.26
N GLY A 135 10.20 -11.85 -10.02
CA GLY A 135 11.63 -11.70 -9.81
C GLY A 135 12.28 -12.75 -8.89
N TYR A 136 11.51 -13.71 -8.36
CA TYR A 136 12.01 -14.85 -7.59
C TYR A 136 12.01 -16.18 -8.38
N GLU A 137 11.45 -16.22 -9.59
CA GLU A 137 11.13 -17.43 -10.35
C GLU A 137 12.34 -18.34 -10.59
N ASN A 138 13.50 -17.73 -10.84
CA ASN A 138 14.73 -18.45 -11.19
C ASN A 138 15.72 -18.55 -10.02
N LEU A 139 15.34 -18.09 -8.83
CA LEU A 139 16.24 -18.13 -7.68
C LEU A 139 16.27 -19.54 -7.09
N LYS A 140 17.48 -20.09 -6.93
CA LYS A 140 17.70 -21.40 -6.30
C LYS A 140 17.55 -21.37 -4.78
N ALA A 141 17.60 -20.19 -4.18
CA ALA A 141 17.41 -19.96 -2.75
C ALA A 141 16.57 -18.70 -2.54
N PRO A 142 15.26 -18.71 -2.84
CA PRO A 142 14.38 -17.58 -2.55
C PRO A 142 14.24 -17.40 -1.04
N ASP A 143 14.17 -16.13 -0.62
CA ASP A 143 14.02 -15.70 0.77
C ASP A 143 13.68 -14.19 0.79
N PHE A 144 13.49 -13.61 1.96
CA PHE A 144 13.11 -12.21 2.16
C PHE A 144 14.28 -11.21 2.00
N TYR A 145 15.02 -11.29 0.88
CA TYR A 145 16.17 -10.41 0.62
C TYR A 145 15.82 -9.14 -0.17
N ARG A 146 14.66 -9.09 -0.83
CA ARG A 146 14.27 -7.94 -1.65
C ARG A 146 13.79 -6.78 -0.78
N ALA A 147 14.69 -5.82 -0.60
CA ALA A 147 14.42 -4.57 0.08
C ALA A 147 13.28 -3.79 -0.60
N VAL A 148 12.23 -3.46 0.16
CA VAL A 148 11.12 -2.61 -0.31
C VAL A 148 11.58 -1.17 -0.28
N ARG A 149 11.89 -0.61 -1.45
CA ARG A 149 12.38 0.75 -1.57
C ARG A 149 11.22 1.75 -1.70
N PRO A 150 11.46 3.05 -1.43
CA PRO A 150 10.43 4.08 -1.59
C PRO A 150 9.78 4.11 -2.98
N GLN A 151 10.51 3.73 -4.03
CA GLN A 151 9.97 3.68 -5.40
C GLN A 151 8.83 2.67 -5.56
N CYS A 152 8.90 1.52 -4.87
CA CYS A 152 7.81 0.56 -4.85
C CYS A 152 6.59 1.16 -4.15
N LEU A 153 6.83 1.86 -3.04
CA LEU A 153 5.76 2.41 -2.22
C LEU A 153 5.09 3.62 -2.89
N PHE A 154 5.78 4.36 -3.75
CA PHE A 154 5.22 5.52 -4.47
C PHE A 154 3.86 5.24 -5.11
N CYS A 155 3.73 4.10 -5.80
CA CYS A 155 2.50 3.71 -6.49
C CYS A 155 1.51 2.95 -5.61
N HIS A 156 1.97 2.42 -4.47
CA HIS A 156 1.20 1.48 -3.66
C HIS A 156 0.68 2.07 -2.36
N VAL A 157 1.25 3.18 -1.91
CA VAL A 157 0.90 3.78 -0.62
C VAL A 157 0.56 5.26 -0.73
N GLY A 158 -0.16 5.74 0.27
CA GLY A 158 -0.49 7.14 0.42
C GLY A 158 0.73 7.97 0.79
N GLU A 159 1.38 7.61 1.90
CA GLU A 159 2.57 8.29 2.40
C GLU A 159 3.46 7.33 3.20
N ALA A 160 4.62 7.00 2.63
CA ALA A 160 5.69 6.29 3.33
C ALA A 160 6.58 7.24 4.11
N LEU A 161 7.15 6.77 5.22
CA LEU A 161 8.05 7.52 6.09
C LEU A 161 9.48 6.94 6.05
N PRO A 162 10.20 7.05 4.92
CA PRO A 162 11.56 6.50 4.82
C PRO A 162 12.54 7.21 5.74
N ILE A 163 13.51 6.48 6.27
CA ILE A 163 14.64 7.03 7.01
C ILE A 163 15.70 7.47 5.98
N PRO A 164 16.11 8.76 5.95
CA PRO A 164 17.09 9.25 4.99
C PRO A 164 18.41 8.46 5.04
N GLY A 165 18.99 8.20 3.86
CA GLY A 165 20.25 7.47 3.74
C GLY A 165 20.15 5.95 3.89
N THR A 166 18.93 5.40 3.96
CA THR A 166 18.69 3.94 4.04
C THR A 166 18.02 3.42 2.77
N LEU A 167 18.16 2.12 2.50
CA LEU A 167 17.59 1.49 1.30
C LEU A 167 16.08 1.21 1.45
N ASN A 168 15.69 0.70 2.62
CA ASN A 168 14.36 0.20 2.92
C ASN A 168 14.01 0.33 4.41
N ALA A 169 14.65 1.25 5.13
CA ALA A 169 14.29 1.52 6.51
C ALA A 169 13.25 2.63 6.60
N TYR A 170 12.26 2.45 7.44
CA TYR A 170 11.14 3.37 7.63
C TYR A 170 10.98 3.73 9.11
N ARG A 171 10.29 4.83 9.39
CA ARG A 171 9.89 5.16 10.76
C ARG A 171 8.92 4.11 11.30
N ASN A 172 8.59 4.20 12.59
CA ASN A 172 7.50 3.43 13.17
C ASN A 172 6.38 4.40 13.60
N PRO A 173 5.18 4.34 12.99
CA PRO A 173 4.78 3.44 11.90
C PRO A 173 5.50 3.76 10.56
N ALA A 174 5.58 2.77 9.66
CA ALA A 174 6.25 2.91 8.36
C ALA A 174 5.50 3.84 7.39
N PHE A 175 4.20 4.02 7.60
CA PHE A 175 3.30 4.79 6.75
C PHE A 175 2.53 5.82 7.58
N ALA A 176 2.51 7.07 7.12
CA ALA A 176 1.55 8.07 7.63
C ALA A 176 0.17 7.88 7.00
N ALA A 177 0.12 7.32 5.80
CA ALA A 177 -1.09 6.88 5.12
C ALA A 177 -0.81 5.59 4.35
N GLU A 178 -1.60 4.54 4.64
CA GLU A 178 -1.43 3.21 4.04
C GLU A 178 -1.77 3.19 2.55
N ALA A 179 -3.02 2.88 2.15
CA ALA A 179 -3.39 2.84 0.73
C ALA A 179 -3.27 4.22 0.05
N ILE A 180 -3.32 4.24 -1.29
CA ILE A 180 -3.34 5.49 -2.08
C ILE A 180 -4.44 6.42 -1.56
N THR A 181 -4.13 7.72 -1.45
CA THR A 181 -5.02 8.74 -0.89
C THR A 181 -5.61 9.65 -1.96
N CYS A 182 -6.57 10.49 -1.57
CA CYS A 182 -7.13 11.55 -2.42
C CYS A 182 -6.03 12.47 -2.96
N GLU A 183 -5.06 12.85 -2.11
CA GLU A 183 -3.96 13.76 -2.47
C GLU A 183 -3.06 13.21 -3.59
N ARG A 184 -3.05 11.90 -3.83
CA ARG A 184 -2.27 11.32 -4.93
C ARG A 184 -2.71 11.86 -6.29
N CYS A 185 -4.00 12.11 -6.47
CA CYS A 185 -4.58 12.62 -7.72
C CYS A 185 -4.93 14.11 -7.62
N HIS A 186 -5.36 14.56 -6.45
CA HIS A 186 -5.84 15.92 -6.22
C HIS A 186 -4.74 16.91 -5.80
N GLY A 187 -3.55 16.42 -5.47
CA GLY A 187 -2.43 17.22 -4.98
C GLY A 187 -2.61 17.69 -3.53
N PRO A 188 -1.80 18.66 -3.09
CA PRO A 188 -1.86 19.20 -1.72
C PRO A 188 -3.23 19.79 -1.37
N THR A 189 -3.79 19.39 -0.24
CA THR A 189 -5.15 19.77 0.19
C THR A 189 -5.20 21.04 1.04
N THR A 190 -4.06 21.58 1.49
CA THR A 190 -4.01 22.66 2.49
C THR A 190 -4.72 23.95 2.05
N ALA A 191 -4.66 24.31 0.77
CA ALA A 191 -5.37 25.48 0.25
C ALA A 191 -6.89 25.26 0.27
N HIS A 192 -7.31 24.11 -0.24
CA HIS A 192 -8.71 23.70 -0.29
C HIS A 192 -9.36 23.61 1.09
N LEU A 193 -8.69 22.97 2.06
CA LEU A 193 -9.20 22.83 3.42
C LEU A 193 -9.35 24.18 4.15
N ARG A 194 -8.57 25.20 3.77
CA ARG A 194 -8.69 26.55 4.35
C ARG A 194 -9.82 27.36 3.71
N ASN A 195 -10.03 27.21 2.40
CA ASN A 195 -11.06 27.93 1.67
C ASN A 195 -11.60 27.06 0.51
N PRO A 196 -12.66 26.27 0.73
CA PRO A 196 -13.16 25.29 -0.23
C PRO A 196 -13.99 25.97 -1.33
N VAL A 197 -13.30 26.63 -2.26
CA VAL A 197 -13.90 27.27 -3.45
C VAL A 197 -13.50 26.54 -4.73
N PRO A 198 -14.26 26.66 -5.84
CA PRO A 198 -13.86 26.09 -7.13
C PRO A 198 -12.43 26.49 -7.51
N GLY A 199 -11.63 25.52 -7.96
CA GLY A 199 -10.22 25.73 -8.34
C GLY A 199 -9.21 25.72 -7.18
N SER A 200 -9.64 25.64 -5.91
CA SER A 200 -8.73 25.50 -4.77
C SER A 200 -8.11 24.11 -4.60
N ILE A 201 -8.60 23.12 -5.36
CA ILE A 201 -8.08 21.76 -5.48
C ILE A 201 -8.15 21.32 -6.94
N ILE A 202 -7.20 20.48 -7.38
CA ILE A 202 -7.25 19.88 -8.71
C ILE A 202 -8.43 18.92 -8.75
N ASN A 203 -9.22 18.95 -9.81
CA ASN A 203 -10.15 17.86 -10.15
C ASN A 203 -9.69 17.25 -11.48
N PRO A 204 -9.16 16.01 -11.49
CA PRO A 204 -8.69 15.37 -12.72
C PRO A 204 -9.74 15.33 -13.85
N ALA A 205 -11.03 15.28 -13.53
CA ALA A 205 -12.11 15.29 -14.52
C ALA A 205 -12.22 16.62 -15.30
N ASN A 206 -11.70 17.71 -14.74
CA ASN A 206 -11.73 19.05 -15.33
C ASN A 206 -10.42 19.40 -16.06
N LEU A 207 -9.42 18.51 -16.06
CA LEU A 207 -8.14 18.75 -16.72
C LEU A 207 -8.23 18.47 -18.22
N ALA A 208 -7.41 19.18 -19.00
CA ALA A 208 -7.17 18.84 -20.41
C ALA A 208 -6.63 17.40 -20.51
N PRO A 209 -6.91 16.65 -21.60
CA PRO A 209 -6.61 15.22 -21.70
C PRO A 209 -5.20 14.83 -21.27
N ARG A 210 -4.18 15.49 -21.82
CA ARG A 210 -2.77 15.23 -21.47
C ARG A 210 -2.48 15.41 -19.98
N ALA A 211 -2.99 16.48 -19.37
CA ALA A 211 -2.76 16.74 -17.95
C ALA A 211 -3.51 15.74 -17.05
N ARG A 212 -4.71 15.31 -17.44
CA ARG A 212 -5.45 14.26 -16.76
C ARG A 212 -4.71 12.92 -16.83
N ASP A 213 -4.25 12.54 -18.01
CA ASP A 213 -3.60 11.25 -18.23
C ASP A 213 -2.26 11.19 -17.48
N SER A 214 -1.52 12.31 -17.42
CA SER A 214 -0.30 12.41 -16.61
C SER A 214 -0.52 12.17 -15.11
N VAL A 215 -1.72 12.40 -14.57
CA VAL A 215 -2.04 12.04 -13.17
C VAL A 215 -2.00 10.52 -12.99
N CYS A 216 -2.56 9.78 -13.96
CA CYS A 216 -2.63 8.31 -13.96
C CYS A 216 -1.27 7.67 -14.26
N GLU A 217 -0.53 8.27 -15.18
CA GLU A 217 0.79 7.83 -15.63
C GLU A 217 1.85 7.94 -14.54
N GLN A 218 1.60 8.66 -13.43
CA GLN A 218 2.49 8.60 -12.26
C GLN A 218 2.74 7.17 -11.79
N CYS A 219 1.75 6.29 -11.94
CA CYS A 219 1.82 4.89 -11.51
C CYS A 219 1.69 3.90 -12.67
N HIS A 220 0.82 4.20 -13.63
CA HIS A 220 0.53 3.34 -14.77
C HIS A 220 1.38 3.73 -15.99
N LEU A 221 2.70 3.72 -15.80
CA LEU A 221 3.64 3.97 -16.87
C LEU A 221 3.58 2.81 -17.88
N GLY A 222 3.46 3.15 -19.17
CA GLY A 222 3.47 2.21 -20.28
C GLY A 222 4.84 1.56 -20.54
N GLY A 223 5.42 0.90 -19.52
CA GLY A 223 6.60 0.04 -19.67
C GLY A 223 7.96 0.68 -19.45
N GLU A 224 8.05 1.98 -19.13
CA GLU A 224 9.33 2.65 -18.87
C GLU A 224 9.52 2.95 -17.37
N VAL A 225 10.70 2.62 -16.85
CA VAL A 225 11.09 2.94 -15.47
C VAL A 225 11.19 4.47 -15.33
N PRO A 226 10.56 5.09 -14.32
CA PRO A 226 10.66 6.53 -14.14
C PRO A 226 12.12 6.92 -13.86
N VAL A 227 12.71 7.68 -14.78
CA VAL A 227 14.05 8.27 -14.64
C VAL A 227 13.89 9.65 -14.02
N PRO A 228 14.32 9.87 -12.77
CA PRO A 228 14.27 11.20 -12.20
C PRO A 228 15.33 12.09 -12.86
N ASN A 229 15.03 13.40 -12.96
CA ASN A 229 16.01 14.39 -13.41
C ASN A 229 17.30 14.33 -12.57
N PRO A 230 18.48 14.67 -13.13
CA PRO A 230 19.74 14.69 -12.40
C PRO A 230 19.63 15.43 -11.05
N GLY A 231 20.05 14.76 -9.97
CA GLY A 231 19.96 15.29 -8.59
C GLY A 231 18.58 15.24 -7.95
N LYS A 232 17.56 14.68 -8.62
CA LYS A 232 16.23 14.41 -8.04
C LYS A 232 16.07 12.92 -7.76
N GLN A 233 15.29 12.63 -6.73
CA GLN A 233 14.82 11.27 -6.46
C GLN A 233 13.33 11.22 -6.79
N VAL A 234 12.81 10.05 -7.16
CA VAL A 234 11.36 9.82 -7.19
C VAL A 234 10.87 9.97 -5.75
N SER A 235 10.27 11.12 -5.45
CA SER A 235 9.87 11.49 -4.10
C SER A 235 8.51 10.89 -3.78
N VAL A 236 8.44 10.11 -2.70
CA VAL A 236 7.18 9.58 -2.14
C VAL A 236 6.42 10.63 -1.33
N SER A 237 7.10 11.71 -0.95
CA SER A 237 6.50 12.86 -0.26
C SER A 237 5.87 13.82 -1.27
N VAL A 238 4.63 14.22 -1.01
CA VAL A 238 3.95 15.34 -1.68
C VAL A 238 4.65 16.64 -1.25
N VAL A 239 5.81 16.94 -1.84
CA VAL A 239 6.40 18.27 -1.73
C VAL A 239 5.71 19.13 -2.77
N ALA A 240 4.84 20.02 -2.31
CA ALA A 240 4.21 21.04 -3.14
C ALA A 240 5.28 21.75 -3.97
N ARG A 241 5.28 21.54 -5.29
CA ARG A 241 6.02 22.39 -6.20
C ARG A 241 5.12 23.56 -6.60
N PRO A 242 5.59 24.82 -6.51
CA PRO A 242 4.94 25.92 -7.20
C PRO A 242 4.89 25.59 -8.69
N HIS A 243 3.73 25.82 -9.32
CA HIS A 243 3.61 25.74 -10.76
C HIS A 243 4.35 26.94 -11.35
N GLU A 244 5.55 26.73 -11.90
CA GLU A 244 6.12 27.70 -12.83
C GLU A 244 5.33 27.59 -14.14
N PRO A 245 4.92 28.72 -14.76
CA PRO A 245 4.25 28.69 -16.04
C PRO A 245 5.29 28.40 -17.14
N GLU A 246 5.14 27.30 -17.87
CA GLU A 246 5.91 27.08 -19.10
C GLU A 246 5.37 27.95 -20.25
N PRO A 247 6.27 28.46 -21.13
CA PRO A 247 5.89 29.29 -22.25
C PRO A 247 5.14 28.47 -23.31
N SER A 248 4.13 29.10 -23.92
CA SER A 248 3.34 28.53 -25.01
C SER A 248 4.22 28.19 -26.21
N HIS A 249 4.51 26.90 -26.41
CA HIS A 249 4.99 26.41 -27.69
C HIS A 249 3.79 26.03 -28.56
N ASP A 250 3.61 26.86 -29.58
CA ASP A 250 2.72 26.65 -30.71
C ASP A 250 3.13 25.33 -31.41
N HIS A 251 2.27 24.31 -31.39
CA HIS A 251 2.51 23.05 -32.09
C HIS A 251 1.37 22.81 -33.09
N GLN A 252 1.71 22.98 -34.36
CA GLN A 252 0.85 22.68 -35.51
C GLN A 252 0.51 21.17 -35.56
N PRO A 253 -0.69 20.80 -36.03
CA PRO A 253 -1.12 19.40 -36.07
C PRO A 253 -0.54 18.69 -37.29
N GLY A 254 0.24 17.63 -37.06
CA GLY A 254 0.75 16.76 -38.11
C GLY A 254 0.61 15.29 -37.76
N ALA A 255 -0.18 14.57 -38.57
CA ALA A 255 -0.29 13.11 -38.67
C ALA A 255 -0.89 12.34 -37.47
N ALA A 256 -2.22 12.33 -37.39
CA ALA A 256 -2.98 11.30 -36.69
C ALA A 256 -2.99 9.99 -37.50
N THR A 257 -2.39 8.93 -36.97
CA THR A 257 -2.61 7.55 -37.41
C THR A 257 -3.41 6.79 -36.35
N ARG A 258 -4.74 6.80 -36.55
CA ARG A 258 -5.68 5.68 -36.42
C ARG A 258 -5.37 4.60 -35.39
N VAL A 259 -5.97 4.71 -34.19
CA VAL A 259 -6.50 3.56 -33.42
C VAL A 259 -7.79 3.99 -32.73
N GLU A 260 -8.84 4.22 -33.52
CA GLU A 260 -10.22 4.22 -33.04
C GLU A 260 -10.86 2.90 -33.47
N SER A 261 -11.00 1.96 -32.53
CA SER A 261 -12.09 0.96 -32.48
C SER A 261 -11.85 0.00 -31.32
N MET A 262 -12.62 0.13 -30.23
CA MET A 262 -13.07 -0.96 -29.34
C MET A 262 -13.62 -0.39 -28.01
N CYS A 263 -14.70 0.40 -28.08
CA CYS A 263 -15.53 0.73 -26.90
C CYS A 263 -17.03 0.79 -27.25
N ALA A 264 -17.48 -0.01 -28.22
CA ALA A 264 -18.89 -0.08 -28.61
C ALA A 264 -19.37 -1.53 -28.72
N GLU A 265 -19.24 -2.32 -27.65
CA GLU A 265 -19.94 -3.60 -27.50
C GLU A 265 -19.86 -4.06 -26.04
N GLN A 266 -20.70 -3.49 -25.18
CA GLN A 266 -21.08 -4.06 -23.87
C GLN A 266 -22.34 -3.38 -23.30
N ARG A 267 -23.38 -3.31 -24.14
CA ARG A 267 -24.77 -3.18 -23.69
C ARG A 267 -25.61 -4.21 -24.45
N GLY A 268 -25.69 -5.40 -23.86
CA GLY A 268 -26.70 -6.43 -24.08
C GLY A 268 -27.18 -6.87 -22.72
#